data_AF-A0A929WTL1-F1
#
_entry.id   AF-A0A929WTL1-F1
#
_cell.length_a   1.000
_cell.length_b   1.000
_cell.length_c   1.000
_cell.angle_alpha   90.00
_cell.angle_beta   90.00
_cell.angle_gamma   90.00
#
_symmetry.space_group_name_H-M   'P 1'
#
loop_
_entity.id
_entity.type
_entity.pdbx_description
1 polymer ?
#
loop_
_entity_poly.entity_id
_entity_poly.type
_entity_poly.pdbx_seq_one_letter_code
_entity_poly.pdbx_strand_id
1 'polypeptide(L)'
;MTLILALIMVVLIGGAQWFFTSRALRSPAHFVGWVSGGYAAKIALLVTGLYVPRVLGVDVRMAALATIIAIIVSSTVEMGVMMRRRTMNVDPRPDDE
;
A
#
# COMPACT_ATOMS: atom_id res chain seq x y z
N MET A 1 -19.32 7.60 15.34
CA MET A 1 -19.25 6.52 14.32
C MET A 1 -18.17 6.77 13.27
N THR A 2 -18.05 7.99 12.73
CA THR A 2 -17.07 8.37 11.69
C THR A 2 -15.59 8.22 12.11
N LEU A 3 -15.24 8.53 13.36
CA LEU A 3 -13.86 8.37 13.87
C LEU A 3 -13.43 6.89 13.99
N ILE A 4 -14.33 6.01 14.44
CA ILE A 4 -14.05 4.57 14.55
C ILE A 4 -13.84 3.97 13.16
N LEU A 5 -14.70 4.36 12.20
CA LEU A 5 -14.55 3.96 10.80
C LEU A 5 -13.20 4.43 10.21
N ALA A 6 -12.82 5.69 10.47
CA ALA A 6 -11.52 6.22 10.03
C ALA A 6 -10.36 5.43 10.63
N LEU A 7 -10.43 5.07 11.91
CA LEU A 7 -9.38 4.32 12.61
C LEU A 7 -9.24 2.90 12.06
N ILE A 8 -10.37 2.23 11.79
CA ILE A 8 -10.38 0.90 11.14
C ILE A 8 -9.76 0.97 9.74
N MET A 9 -10.14 1.96 8.93
CA MET A 9 -9.59 2.16 7.59
C MET A 9 -8.07 2.33 7.60
N VAL A 10 -7.55 3.15 8.52
CA VAL A 10 -6.11 3.38 8.68
C VAL A 10 -5.39 2.10 9.07
N VAL A 11 -5.91 1.33 10.03
CA VAL A 11 -5.32 0.05 10.45
C VAL A 11 -5.31 -0.97 9.32
N LEU A 12 -6.41 -1.10 8.56
CA LEU A 12 -6.50 -2.02 7.43
C LEU A 12 -5.50 -1.68 6.32
N ILE A 13 -5.38 -0.39 5.98
CA ILE A 13 -4.46 0.08 4.95
C ILE A 13 -3.01 -0.09 5.40
N GLY A 14 -2.70 0.26 6.65
CA GLY A 14 -1.37 0.07 7.24
C GLY A 14 -0.97 -1.41 7.29
N GLY A 15 -1.88 -2.28 7.73
CA GLY A 15 -1.66 -3.72 7.80
C GLY A 15 -1.49 -4.37 6.43
N ALA A 16 -2.37 -4.02 5.47
CA ALA A 16 -2.24 -4.48 4.09
C ALA A 16 -0.89 -4.06 3.51
N GLN A 17 -0.50 -2.80 3.70
CA GLN A 17 0.77 -2.33 3.17
C GLN A 17 1.97 -3.02 3.83
N TRP A 18 2.00 -3.17 5.15
CA TRP A 18 3.05 -3.91 5.84
C TRP A 18 3.21 -5.31 5.26
N PHE A 19 2.09 -6.00 5.03
CA PHE A 19 2.07 -7.35 4.48
C PHE A 19 2.61 -7.42 3.06
N PHE A 20 2.15 -6.55 2.16
CA PHE A 20 2.59 -6.53 0.77
C PHE A 20 4.06 -6.11 0.64
N THR A 21 4.48 -5.07 1.36
CA THR A 21 5.90 -4.64 1.39
C THR A 21 6.78 -5.75 1.97
N SER A 22 6.37 -6.40 3.07
CA SER A 22 7.13 -7.52 3.65
C SER A 22 7.27 -8.71 2.69
N ARG A 23 6.22 -9.03 1.90
CA ARG A 23 6.30 -10.09 0.89
C ARG A 23 7.10 -9.70 -0.35
N ALA A 24 6.95 -8.48 -0.84
CA ALA A 24 7.77 -7.96 -1.93
C ALA A 24 9.25 -8.01 -1.56
N LEU A 25 9.60 -7.68 -0.32
CA LEU A 25 10.97 -7.74 0.19
C LEU A 25 11.54 -9.17 0.33
N ARG A 26 10.70 -10.20 0.41
CA ARG A 26 11.13 -11.61 0.52
C ARG A 26 11.26 -12.33 -0.83
N SER A 27 10.71 -11.79 -1.92
CA SER A 27 10.75 -12.44 -3.24
C SER A 27 11.14 -11.45 -4.35
N PRO A 28 12.42 -11.38 -4.73
CA PRO A 28 12.90 -10.56 -5.84
C PRO A 28 12.23 -10.93 -7.19
N ALA A 29 12.02 -12.24 -7.42
CA ALA A 29 11.44 -12.76 -8.67
C ALA A 29 9.97 -12.36 -8.89
N HIS A 30 9.22 -12.07 -7.82
CA HIS A 30 7.80 -11.68 -7.89
C HIS A 30 7.56 -10.27 -7.33
N PHE A 31 8.61 -9.47 -7.20
CA PHE A 31 8.57 -8.14 -6.60
C PHE A 31 7.47 -7.26 -7.24
N VAL A 32 7.44 -7.20 -8.58
CA VAL A 32 6.45 -6.43 -9.34
C VAL A 32 5.02 -6.95 -9.12
N GLY A 33 4.83 -8.27 -8.99
CA GLY A 33 3.53 -8.88 -8.72
C GLY A 33 2.99 -8.56 -7.31
N TRP A 34 3.86 -8.58 -6.30
CA TRP A 34 3.48 -8.22 -4.93
C TRP A 34 3.22 -6.71 -4.76
N VAL A 35 4.00 -5.87 -5.43
CA VAL A 35 3.79 -4.41 -5.42
C VAL A 35 2.49 -4.03 -6.14
N SER A 36 2.29 -4.53 -7.37
CA SER A 36 1.05 -4.29 -8.12
C SER A 36 -0.19 -4.84 -7.40
N GLY A 37 -0.08 -6.03 -6.80
CA GLY A 37 -1.12 -6.60 -5.94
C GLY A 37 -1.43 -5.73 -4.72
N GLY A 38 -0.41 -5.14 -4.10
CA GLY A 38 -0.57 -4.20 -2.98
C GLY A 38 -1.33 -2.93 -3.35
N TYR A 39 -1.07 -2.37 -4.53
CA TYR A 39 -1.84 -1.22 -5.05
C TYR A 39 -3.29 -1.59 -5.35
N ALA A 40 -3.53 -2.72 -6.01
CA ALA A 40 -4.89 -3.20 -6.28
C ALA A 40 -5.68 -3.42 -4.97
N ALA A 41 -5.04 -3.99 -3.95
CA ALA A 41 -5.64 -4.17 -2.63
C ALA A 41 -5.97 -2.83 -1.94
N LYS A 42 -5.09 -1.82 -2.02
CA LYS A 42 -5.36 -0.46 -1.50
C LYS A 42 -6.59 0.17 -2.17
N ILE A 43 -6.72 0.02 -3.49
CA ILE A 43 -7.88 0.52 -4.24
C ILE A 43 -9.15 -0.22 -3.81
N ALA A 44 -9.11 -1.54 -3.70
CA ALA A 44 -10.26 -2.33 -3.26
C ALA A 44 -10.71 -1.94 -1.84
N LEU A 45 -9.75 -1.75 -0.91
CA LEU A 45 -10.02 -1.27 0.45
C LEU A 45 -10.59 0.15 0.47
N LEU A 46 -10.08 1.05 -0.38
CA LEU A 46 -10.61 2.40 -0.51
C LEU A 46 -12.06 2.38 -1.00
N VAL A 47 -12.34 1.62 -2.06
CA VAL A 47 -13.68 1.51 -2.65
C VAL A 47 -14.65 0.93 -1.63
N THR A 48 -14.34 -0.21 -1.04
CA THR A 48 -15.23 -0.86 -0.05
C THR A 48 -15.40 0.00 1.20
N GLY A 49 -14.31 0.55 1.72
CA GLY A 49 -14.28 1.38 2.91
C GLY A 49 -14.98 2.74 2.82
N LEU A 50 -15.18 3.24 1.60
CA LEU A 50 -15.96 4.47 1.37
C LEU A 50 -17.38 4.19 0.89
N TYR A 51 -17.58 3.16 0.07
CA TYR A 51 -18.88 2.90 -0.54
C TYR A 51 -19.84 2.19 0.42
N VAL A 52 -19.36 1.20 1.20
CA VAL A 52 -20.20 0.46 2.15
C VAL A 52 -20.77 1.38 3.25
N PRO A 53 -19.98 2.22 3.94
CA PRO A 53 -20.52 3.08 4.99
C PRO A 53 -21.40 4.20 4.43
N ARG A 54 -21.12 4.68 3.21
CA ARG A 54 -21.93 5.67 2.52
C ARG A 54 -23.33 5.14 2.21
N VAL A 55 -23.45 3.89 1.76
CA VAL A 55 -24.75 3.23 1.54
C VAL A 55 -25.53 3.06 2.85
N LEU A 56 -24.82 2.93 3.97
CA LEU A 56 -25.40 2.86 5.32
C LEU A 56 -25.70 4.24 5.94
N GLY A 57 -25.56 5.33 5.19
CA GLY A 57 -25.86 6.69 5.66
C GLY A 57 -24.81 7.30 6.59
N VAL A 58 -23.61 6.71 6.69
CA VAL A 58 -22.50 7.23 7.50
C VAL A 58 -21.73 8.29 6.71
N ASP A 59 -21.42 9.44 7.34
CA ASP A 59 -20.55 10.45 6.74
C ASP A 59 -19.11 9.93 6.60
N VAL A 60 -18.65 9.81 5.35
CA VAL A 60 -17.34 9.25 5.02
C VAL A 60 -16.25 10.29 4.83
N ARG A 61 -16.52 11.60 4.95
CA ARG A 61 -15.52 12.66 4.66
C ARG A 61 -14.24 12.51 5.48
N MET A 62 -14.37 12.34 6.79
CA MET A 62 -13.21 12.18 7.69
C MET A 62 -12.46 10.87 7.44
N ALA A 63 -13.19 9.78 7.15
CA ALA A 63 -12.60 8.50 6.82
C ALA A 63 -11.84 8.55 5.48
N ALA A 64 -12.39 9.24 4.47
CA ALA A 64 -11.74 9.47 3.18
C ALA A 64 -10.46 10.30 3.34
N LEU A 65 -10.52 11.41 4.08
CA LEU A 65 -9.35 12.26 4.31
C LEU A 65 -8.23 11.50 5.04
N ALA A 66 -8.57 10.80 6.13
CA ALA A 66 -7.61 9.98 6.88
C ALA A 66 -7.00 8.88 6.01
N THR A 67 -7.81 8.26 5.17
CA THR A 67 -7.37 7.22 4.24
C THR A 67 -6.40 7.74 3.19
N ILE A 68 -6.70 8.90 2.58
CA ILE A 68 -5.80 9.53 1.59
C ILE A 68 -4.45 9.84 2.24
N ILE A 69 -4.46 10.45 3.42
CA ILE A 69 -3.23 10.76 4.17
C ILE A 69 -2.45 9.48 4.47
N ALA A 70 -3.12 8.42 4.94
CA ALA A 70 -2.48 7.14 5.22
C ALA A 70 -1.85 6.54 3.95
N ILE A 71 -2.54 6.55 2.81
CA ILE A 71 -2.01 6.05 1.54
C ILE A 71 -0.78 6.85 1.10
N ILE A 72 -0.80 8.19 1.20
CA ILE A 72 0.33 9.06 0.81
C ILE A 72 1.55 8.79 1.68
N VAL A 73 1.38 8.83 3.00
CA VAL A 73 2.48 8.63 3.96
C VAL A 73 3.08 7.23 3.76
N SER A 74 2.22 6.24 3.68
CA SER A 74 2.63 4.85 3.54
C SER A 74 3.36 4.65 2.19
N SER A 75 2.83 5.17 1.08
CA SER A 75 3.50 5.05 -0.24
C SER A 75 4.84 5.78 -0.29
N THR A 76 4.98 6.91 0.43
CA THR A 76 6.26 7.61 0.58
C THR A 76 7.29 6.76 1.32
N VAL A 77 6.88 6.08 2.39
CA VAL A 77 7.74 5.16 3.14
C VAL A 77 8.15 3.98 2.27
N GLU A 78 7.21 3.41 1.51
CA GLU A 78 7.47 2.31 0.56
C GLU A 78 8.52 2.70 -0.49
N MET A 79 8.37 3.88 -1.10
CA MET A 79 9.35 4.44 -2.03
C MET A 79 10.72 4.64 -1.36
N GLY A 80 10.75 5.16 -0.13
CA GLY A 80 11.99 5.35 0.63
C GLY A 80 12.71 4.03 0.94
N VAL A 81 11.96 2.98 1.28
CA VAL A 81 12.50 1.63 1.50
C VAL A 81 13.06 1.05 0.19
N MET A 82 12.35 1.20 -0.92
CA MET A 82 12.81 0.74 -2.23
C MET A 82 14.05 1.50 -2.73
N MET A 83 14.08 2.83 -2.58
CA MET A 83 15.24 3.66 -2.94
C MET A 83 16.50 3.27 -2.15
N ARG A 84 16.36 2.96 -0.86
CA ARG A 84 17.49 2.49 -0.02
C ARG A 84 17.98 1.10 -0.41
N ARG A 85 17.19 0.31 -1.12
CA ARG A 85 17.49 -1.09 -1.46
C ARG A 85 18.28 -1.28 -2.75
N ARG A 86 18.51 -0.24 -3.58
CA ARG A 86 19.38 -0.21 -4.78
C ARG A 86 19.76 -1.60 -5.34
N THR A 87 18.76 -2.42 -5.69
CA THR A 87 18.96 -3.75 -6.30
C THR A 87 19.08 -3.67 -7.82
N MET A 88 18.94 -2.48 -8.39
CA MET A 88 19.18 -2.23 -9.81
C MET A 88 20.61 -1.68 -10.01
N ASN A 89 21.60 -2.38 -9.46
CA ASN A 89 22.95 -2.33 -10.01
C ASN A 89 23.05 -3.53 -10.96
N VAL A 90 22.93 -3.22 -12.25
CA VAL A 90 23.39 -3.96 -13.43
C VAL A 90 24.10 -5.28 -13.07
N ASP A 91 23.53 -6.42 -13.49
CA ASP A 91 24.31 -7.66 -13.56
C ASP A 91 25.59 -7.36 -14.34
N PRO A 92 26.79 -7.61 -13.80
CA PRO A 92 28.02 -7.48 -14.58
C PRO A 92 27.85 -8.29 -15.86
N ARG A 93 28.09 -7.62 -17.00
CA ARG A 93 28.18 -8.30 -18.29
C ARG A 93 29.16 -9.47 -18.11
N PRO A 94 28.83 -10.72 -18.49
CA PRO A 94 29.81 -11.79 -18.45
C PRO A 94 30.99 -11.35 -19.33
N ASP A 95 32.17 -11.25 -18.70
CA ASP A 95 33.42 -10.99 -19.39
C ASP A 95 33.78 -12.26 -20.17
N ASP A 96 33.23 -12.40 -21.38
CA ASP A 96 33.76 -13.31 -22.38
C ASP A 96 34.93 -12.62 -23.10
N GLU A 97 36.12 -12.60 -22.48
CA GLU A 97 37.46 -12.68 -23.10
C GLU A 97 38.61 -12.78 -22.08
#